data_AF-A0A369H9M9-F1
#
_entry.id   AF-A0A369H9M9-F1
#
_cell.length_a   1.000
_cell.length_b   1.000
_cell.length_c   1.000
_cell.angle_alpha   90.00
_cell.angle_beta   90.00
_cell.angle_gamma   90.00
#
_symmetry.space_group_name_H-M   'P 1'
#
loop_
_entity.id
_entity.type
_entity.pdbx_description
1 polymer ?
#
loop_
_entity_poly.entity_id
_entity_poly.type
_entity_poly.pdbx_seq_one_letter_code
_entity_poly.pdbx_strand_id
1 'polypeptide(L)'
;MAHLQDHQPTAIFSPSVARIAASTARDWTYVDSWLTSKLPPDRPIPHFERNQDTLKALLALALANEAADEERSHLARASDSSLRTLRRKEQLQQQQSHGLPSLRDDLLASVQRELPQEGKDALDALANVAVQAGAALAPPQDLARGFVRLQAELAETDLMISRLDLLRRHVDSEADLAADALRAWQSDRFKPLPDSARQNLDLQRKIKALHAQLVDLKDRAPVAARKPHLTVEDAVREEQDILALLARSEELEAHITAFRRLPCEIGEAKDEVDALRSQLRHLSLQLDAIS
;
A
#
# COMPACT_ATOMS: atom_id res chain seq x y z
N MET A 1 45.40 62.02 4.75
CA MET A 1 44.33 62.07 3.74
C MET A 1 44.32 60.74 3.02
N ALA A 2 43.39 59.87 3.41
CA ALA A 2 43.26 58.52 2.87
C ALA A 2 41.77 58.22 2.73
N HIS A 3 41.42 57.80 1.53
CA HIS A 3 40.14 57.31 1.05
C HIS A 3 39.59 56.18 1.94
N LEU A 4 38.38 56.34 2.48
CA LEU A 4 37.50 55.26 2.94
C LEU A 4 36.09 55.64 2.46
N GLN A 5 35.78 55.32 1.21
CA GLN A 5 34.83 54.26 0.88
C GLN A 5 33.41 54.52 1.43
N ASP A 6 32.72 55.46 0.79
CA ASP A 6 31.27 55.40 0.64
C ASP A 6 30.92 54.16 -0.21
N HIS A 7 30.69 53.03 0.45
CA HIS A 7 29.98 51.92 -0.16
C HIS A 7 28.48 52.19 -0.09
N GLN A 8 27.98 53.02 -1.01
CA GLN A 8 26.56 53.00 -1.35
C GLN A 8 26.24 51.67 -2.06
N PRO A 9 25.33 50.83 -1.55
CA PRO A 9 24.84 49.68 -2.30
C PRO A 9 23.75 50.12 -3.28
N THR A 10 24.12 50.90 -4.30
CA THR A 10 23.26 51.20 -5.45
C THR A 10 23.27 50.03 -6.44
N ALA A 11 22.77 48.86 -6.03
CA ALA A 11 22.58 47.71 -6.92
C ALA A 11 21.59 46.63 -6.40
N ILE A 12 20.54 46.98 -5.64
CA ILE A 12 19.59 45.98 -5.09
C ILE A 12 18.19 46.01 -5.74
N PHE A 13 17.84 47.06 -6.50
CA PHE A 13 16.52 47.15 -7.12
C PHE A 13 16.56 46.83 -8.62
N SER A 14 16.50 45.55 -8.96
CA SER A 14 16.14 45.17 -10.32
C SER A 14 14.72 45.70 -10.62
N PRO A 15 14.47 46.33 -11.79
CA PRO A 15 13.14 46.80 -12.19
C PRO A 15 12.05 45.73 -12.07
N SER A 16 12.41 44.46 -12.23
CA SER A 16 11.51 43.33 -12.06
C SER A 16 11.07 43.14 -10.60
N VAL A 17 11.99 43.28 -9.63
CA VAL A 17 11.67 43.17 -8.19
C VAL A 17 10.81 44.35 -7.75
N ALA A 18 11.13 45.57 -8.23
CA ALA A 18 10.33 46.76 -7.95
C ALA A 18 8.90 46.63 -8.50
N ARG A 19 8.73 46.03 -9.70
CA ARG A 19 7.40 45.78 -10.28
C ARG A 19 6.61 44.75 -9.48
N ILE A 20 7.24 43.68 -9.01
CA ILE A 20 6.59 42.65 -8.17
C ILE A 20 6.22 43.23 -6.80
N ALA A 21 7.09 44.04 -6.20
CA ALA A 21 6.77 44.75 -4.95
C ALA A 21 5.60 45.73 -5.12
N ALA A 22 5.55 46.45 -6.25
CA ALA A 22 4.45 47.36 -6.56
C ALA A 22 3.12 46.62 -6.80
N SER A 23 3.14 45.48 -7.50
CA SER A 23 1.92 44.68 -7.71
C SER A 23 1.41 44.07 -6.42
N THR A 24 2.30 43.50 -5.60
CA THR A 24 1.93 42.94 -4.29
C THR A 24 1.40 44.00 -3.33
N ALA A 25 1.95 45.22 -3.35
CA ALA A 25 1.43 46.34 -2.56
C ALA A 25 0.01 46.75 -3.01
N ARG A 26 -0.26 46.75 -4.32
CA ARG A 26 -1.60 47.00 -4.87
C ARG A 26 -2.59 45.93 -4.44
N ASP A 27 -2.21 44.66 -4.51
CA ASP A 27 -3.06 43.53 -4.11
C ASP A 27 -3.41 43.61 -2.62
N TRP A 28 -2.46 43.99 -1.75
CA TRP A 28 -2.73 44.25 -0.34
C TRP A 28 -3.70 45.41 -0.12
N THR A 29 -3.56 46.50 -0.89
CA THR A 29 -4.47 47.66 -0.80
C THR A 29 -5.90 47.25 -1.18
N TYR A 30 -6.04 46.42 -2.22
CA TYR A 30 -7.33 45.85 -2.60
C TYR A 30 -7.92 44.99 -1.48
N VAL A 31 -7.16 44.05 -0.91
CA VAL A 31 -7.60 43.20 0.21
C VAL A 31 -8.01 44.05 1.43
N ASP A 32 -7.24 45.08 1.79
CA ASP A 32 -7.57 45.97 2.91
C ASP A 32 -8.88 46.73 2.67
N SER A 33 -9.09 47.23 1.45
CA SER A 33 -10.35 47.90 1.08
C SER A 33 -11.55 46.95 1.10
N TRP A 34 -11.36 45.72 0.61
CA TRP A 34 -12.37 44.67 0.61
C TRP A 34 -12.74 44.24 2.04
N LEU A 35 -11.75 43.97 2.91
CA LEU A 35 -11.97 43.64 4.32
C LEU A 35 -12.70 44.76 5.06
N THR A 36 -12.33 46.02 4.81
CA THR A 36 -13.01 47.19 5.39
C THR A 36 -14.47 47.26 4.96
N SER A 37 -14.78 46.90 3.70
CA SER A 37 -16.17 46.88 3.20
C SER A 37 -17.03 45.76 3.81
N LYS A 38 -16.42 44.63 4.19
CA LYS A 38 -17.12 43.44 4.70
C LYS A 38 -17.27 43.42 6.22
N LEU A 39 -16.40 44.13 6.93
CA LEU A 39 -16.47 44.26 8.38
C LEU A 39 -17.39 45.43 8.78
N PRO A 40 -18.13 45.31 9.90
CA PRO A 40 -18.86 46.44 10.46
C PRO A 40 -17.93 47.62 10.75
N PRO A 41 -18.40 48.87 10.66
CA PRO A 41 -17.57 50.07 10.86
C PRO A 41 -16.92 50.13 12.25
N ASP A 42 -17.52 49.47 13.24
CA ASP A 42 -17.05 49.45 14.63
C ASP A 42 -16.01 48.36 14.92
N ARG A 43 -15.67 47.51 13.93
CA ARG A 43 -14.72 46.40 14.11
C ARG A 43 -13.47 46.60 13.26
N PRO A 44 -12.30 46.88 13.86
CA PRO A 44 -11.06 46.97 13.11
C PRO A 44 -10.68 45.61 12.51
N ILE A 45 -9.96 45.64 11.38
CA ILE A 45 -9.44 44.44 10.74
C ILE A 45 -8.54 43.70 11.74
N PRO A 46 -8.78 42.41 12.03
CA PRO A 46 -7.92 41.62 12.90
C PRO A 46 -6.47 41.61 12.38
N HIS A 47 -5.51 41.64 13.29
CA HIS A 47 -4.11 41.52 12.89
C HIS A 47 -3.84 40.11 12.37
N PHE A 48 -3.24 40.00 11.19
CA PHE A 48 -2.80 38.73 10.60
C PHE A 48 -1.44 38.90 9.94
N GLU A 49 -0.74 37.79 9.76
CA GLU A 49 0.57 37.74 9.12
C GLU A 49 0.44 38.09 7.62
N ARG A 50 1.16 39.11 7.15
CA ARG A 50 1.21 39.47 5.73
C ARG A 50 2.30 38.68 5.02
N ASN A 51 1.98 37.46 4.62
CA ASN A 51 2.84 36.60 3.80
C ASN A 51 2.23 36.36 2.41
N GLN A 52 2.99 35.77 1.48
CA GLN A 52 2.49 35.58 0.10
C GLN A 52 1.32 34.59 0.02
N ASP A 53 1.28 33.61 0.92
CA ASP A 53 0.24 32.58 0.93
C ASP A 53 -1.10 33.12 1.47
N THR A 54 -1.05 33.98 2.50
CA THR A 54 -2.22 34.71 3.01
C THR A 54 -2.74 35.70 1.98
N LEU A 55 -1.88 36.40 1.23
CA LEU A 55 -2.32 37.27 0.14
C LEU A 55 -3.09 36.47 -0.92
N LYS A 56 -2.54 35.33 -1.36
CA LYS A 56 -3.21 34.46 -2.34
C LYS A 56 -4.55 33.94 -1.81
N ALA A 57 -4.60 33.51 -0.56
CA ALA A 57 -5.83 33.01 0.07
C ALA A 57 -6.90 34.10 0.20
N LEU A 58 -6.51 35.31 0.63
CA LEU A 58 -7.44 36.44 0.77
C LEU A 58 -7.93 36.97 -0.57
N LEU A 59 -7.09 37.02 -1.60
CA LEU A 59 -7.52 37.34 -2.97
C LEU A 59 -8.50 36.30 -3.51
N ALA A 60 -8.21 35.01 -3.34
CA ALA A 60 -9.12 33.95 -3.76
C ALA A 60 -10.47 34.04 -3.03
N LEU A 61 -10.45 34.34 -1.73
CA LEU A 61 -11.66 34.54 -0.94
C LEU A 61 -12.46 35.77 -1.38
N ALA A 62 -11.77 36.90 -1.65
CA ALA A 62 -12.41 38.12 -2.12
C ALA A 62 -13.11 37.89 -3.46
N LEU A 63 -12.41 37.27 -4.43
CA LEU A 63 -12.97 36.93 -5.73
C LEU A 63 -14.14 35.94 -5.63
N ALA A 64 -14.03 34.91 -4.78
CA ALA A 64 -15.12 33.96 -4.56
C ALA A 64 -16.34 34.63 -3.91
N ASN A 65 -16.12 35.57 -2.99
CA ASN A 65 -17.20 36.32 -2.35
C ASN A 65 -17.88 37.29 -3.32
N GLU A 66 -17.11 38.03 -4.12
CA GLU A 66 -17.64 38.91 -5.16
C GLU A 66 -18.45 38.11 -6.20
N ALA A 67 -17.93 36.96 -6.67
CA ALA A 67 -18.66 36.09 -7.58
C ALA A 67 -19.99 35.59 -6.99
N ALA A 68 -20.00 35.21 -5.71
CA ALA A 68 -21.22 34.79 -5.01
C ALA A 68 -22.21 35.95 -4.83
N ASP A 69 -21.73 37.15 -4.54
CA ASP A 69 -22.58 38.35 -4.40
C ASP A 69 -23.15 38.78 -5.77
N GLU A 70 -22.37 38.67 -6.84
CA GLU A 70 -22.84 38.88 -8.22
C GLU A 70 -23.95 37.89 -8.58
N GLU A 71 -23.75 36.59 -8.34
CA GLU A 71 -24.76 35.55 -8.58
C GLU A 71 -26.06 35.82 -7.80
N ARG A 72 -25.96 36.14 -6.51
CA ARG A 72 -27.11 36.54 -5.68
C ARG A 72 -27.82 37.76 -6.26
N SER A 73 -27.07 38.76 -6.73
CA SER A 73 -27.64 39.95 -7.34
C SER A 73 -28.37 39.63 -8.65
N HIS A 74 -27.85 38.69 -9.45
CA HIS A 74 -28.49 38.23 -10.67
C HIS A 74 -29.80 37.47 -10.36
N LEU A 75 -29.78 36.57 -9.38
CA LEU A 75 -30.98 35.85 -8.92
C LEU A 75 -32.04 36.81 -8.39
N ALA A 76 -31.65 37.79 -7.55
CA ALA A 76 -32.56 38.78 -7.00
C ALA A 76 -33.21 39.66 -8.10
N ARG A 77 -32.43 40.09 -9.11
CA ARG A 77 -32.98 40.84 -10.25
C ARG A 77 -33.92 39.99 -11.10
N ALA A 78 -33.59 38.72 -11.31
CA ALA A 78 -34.44 37.78 -12.05
C ALA A 78 -35.76 37.52 -11.31
N SER A 79 -35.72 37.34 -9.98
CA SER A 79 -36.93 37.19 -9.16
C SER A 79 -37.77 38.47 -9.16
N ASP A 80 -37.16 39.64 -9.01
CA ASP A 80 -37.87 40.92 -9.05
C ASP A 80 -38.55 41.17 -10.40
N SER A 81 -37.85 40.86 -11.50
CA SER A 81 -38.42 40.97 -12.85
C SER A 81 -39.60 40.02 -13.05
N SER A 82 -39.47 38.78 -12.55
CA SER A 82 -40.53 37.77 -12.61
C SER A 82 -41.76 38.20 -11.79
N LEU A 83 -41.55 38.67 -10.56
CA LEU A 83 -42.60 39.18 -9.68
C LEU A 83 -43.30 40.41 -10.26
N ARG A 84 -42.55 41.35 -10.86
CA ARG A 84 -43.13 42.51 -11.56
C ARG A 84 -44.00 42.08 -12.74
N THR A 85 -43.58 41.06 -13.48
CA THR A 85 -44.35 40.52 -14.62
C THR A 85 -45.64 39.86 -14.14
N LEU A 86 -45.60 39.10 -13.05
CA LEU A 86 -46.80 38.49 -12.45
C LEU A 86 -47.77 39.55 -11.94
N ARG A 87 -47.29 40.52 -11.14
CA ARG A 87 -48.12 41.63 -10.63
C ARG A 87 -48.78 42.42 -11.76
N ARG A 88 -48.06 42.66 -12.86
CA ARG A 88 -48.62 43.33 -14.04
C ARG A 88 -49.75 42.50 -14.68
N LYS A 89 -49.56 41.19 -14.81
CA LYS A 89 -50.61 40.29 -15.34
C LYS A 89 -51.85 40.27 -14.44
N GLU A 90 -51.66 40.21 -13.12
CA GLU A 90 -52.75 40.26 -12.14
C GLU A 90 -53.52 41.58 -12.24
N GLN A 91 -52.82 42.72 -12.32
CA GLN A 91 -53.45 44.03 -12.49
C GLN A 91 -54.25 44.14 -13.80
N LEU A 92 -53.71 43.61 -14.90
CA LEU A 92 -54.40 43.58 -16.20
C LEU A 92 -55.66 42.69 -16.14
N GLN A 93 -55.59 41.53 -15.47
CA GLN A 93 -56.74 40.66 -15.26
C GLN A 93 -57.81 41.32 -14.38
N GLN A 94 -57.41 42.00 -13.31
CA GLN A 94 -58.32 42.74 -12.43
C GLN A 94 -59.03 43.90 -13.15
N GLN A 95 -58.33 44.59 -14.05
CA GLN A 95 -58.92 45.67 -14.86
C GLN A 95 -59.89 45.14 -15.94
N GLN A 96 -59.64 43.95 -16.48
CA GLN A 96 -60.51 43.32 -17.48
C GLN A 96 -61.75 42.66 -16.86
N SER A 97 -61.64 42.14 -15.64
CA SER A 97 -62.76 41.58 -14.86
C SER A 97 -63.44 42.63 -13.97
N HIS A 98 -63.95 43.71 -14.57
CA HIS A 98 -64.73 44.72 -13.85
C HIS A 98 -65.96 44.10 -13.15
N GLY A 99 -65.83 43.87 -11.83
CA GLY A 99 -66.93 43.91 -10.86
C GLY A 99 -67.68 42.61 -10.55
N LEU A 100 -67.38 41.48 -11.19
CA LEU A 100 -67.94 40.19 -10.79
C LEU A 100 -66.80 39.35 -10.20
N PRO A 101 -66.87 38.91 -8.93
CA PRO A 101 -66.05 37.79 -8.50
C PRO A 101 -66.33 36.68 -9.51
N SER A 102 -65.29 36.18 -10.18
CA SER A 102 -65.55 35.15 -11.16
C SER A 102 -66.14 33.99 -10.37
N LEU A 103 -67.33 33.51 -10.75
CA LEU A 103 -67.98 32.37 -10.10
C LEU A 103 -66.99 31.22 -9.87
N ARG A 104 -66.01 31.10 -10.77
CA ARG A 104 -64.85 30.22 -10.66
C ARG A 104 -64.03 30.46 -9.40
N ASP A 105 -63.65 31.69 -9.07
CA ASP A 105 -62.83 31.99 -7.88
C ASP A 105 -63.62 31.72 -6.59
N ASP A 106 -64.92 32.04 -6.55
CA ASP A 106 -65.79 31.73 -5.40
C ASP A 106 -66.00 30.22 -5.20
N LEU A 107 -66.14 29.48 -6.32
CA LEU A 107 -66.21 28.01 -6.30
C LEU A 107 -64.89 27.41 -5.85
N LEU A 108 -63.75 27.88 -6.37
CA LEU A 108 -62.42 27.42 -5.96
C LEU A 108 -62.16 27.71 -4.48
N ALA A 109 -62.52 28.90 -3.99
CA ALA A 109 -62.41 29.25 -2.58
C ALA A 109 -63.30 28.37 -1.70
N SER A 110 -64.52 28.06 -2.16
CA SER A 110 -65.42 27.13 -1.44
C SER A 110 -64.85 25.71 -1.41
N VAL A 111 -64.37 25.19 -2.53
CA VAL A 111 -63.70 23.88 -2.59
C VAL A 111 -62.47 23.83 -1.69
N GLN A 112 -61.66 24.90 -1.66
CA GLN A 112 -60.47 24.97 -0.82
C GLN A 112 -60.79 25.02 0.69
N ARG A 113 -61.91 25.65 1.08
CA ARG A 113 -62.37 25.64 2.48
C ARG A 113 -62.89 24.28 2.92
N GLU A 114 -63.66 23.62 2.06
CA GLU A 114 -64.27 22.30 2.35
C GLU A 114 -63.28 21.14 2.24
N LEU A 115 -62.04 21.40 1.78
CA LEU A 115 -61.02 20.37 1.66
C LEU A 115 -60.48 19.96 3.04
N PRO A 116 -60.41 18.65 3.35
CA PRO A 116 -59.78 18.15 4.57
C PRO A 116 -58.29 18.50 4.61
N GLN A 117 -57.68 18.46 5.78
CA GLN A 117 -56.26 18.82 5.96
C GLN A 117 -55.36 17.94 5.09
N GLU A 118 -55.65 16.64 5.01
CA GLU A 118 -54.93 15.69 4.16
C GLU A 118 -54.99 16.08 2.68
N GLY A 119 -56.12 16.63 2.23
CA GLY A 119 -56.28 17.11 0.87
C GLY A 119 -55.46 18.37 0.59
N LYS A 120 -55.34 19.28 1.57
CA LYS A 120 -54.50 20.47 1.47
C LYS A 120 -53.03 20.08 1.40
N ASP A 121 -52.59 19.20 2.30
CA ASP A 121 -51.21 18.71 2.34
C ASP A 121 -50.84 17.99 1.04
N ALA A 122 -51.77 17.19 0.47
CA ALA A 122 -51.55 16.50 -0.81
C ALA A 122 -51.42 17.48 -1.99
N LEU A 123 -52.24 18.54 -2.03
CA LEU A 123 -52.16 19.58 -3.06
C LEU A 123 -50.86 20.38 -2.94
N ASP A 124 -50.45 20.74 -1.72
CA ASP A 124 -49.18 21.42 -1.47
C ASP A 124 -47.98 20.55 -1.86
N ALA A 125 -48.02 19.26 -1.55
CA ALA A 125 -47.00 18.30 -1.99
C ALA A 125 -46.93 18.20 -3.52
N LEU A 126 -48.07 18.09 -4.21
CA LEU A 126 -48.13 18.09 -5.66
C LEU A 126 -47.61 19.39 -6.28
N ALA A 127 -47.98 20.54 -5.72
CA ALA A 127 -47.49 21.84 -6.15
C ALA A 127 -45.96 21.94 -5.99
N ASN A 128 -45.41 21.48 -4.86
CA ASN A 128 -43.97 21.43 -4.64
C ASN A 128 -43.25 20.53 -5.67
N VAL A 129 -43.77 19.33 -5.93
CA VAL A 129 -43.20 18.42 -6.94
C VAL A 129 -43.29 19.04 -8.35
N ALA A 130 -44.40 19.69 -8.68
CA ALA A 130 -44.58 20.36 -9.98
C ALA A 130 -43.58 21.52 -10.17
N VAL A 131 -43.34 22.31 -9.11
CA VAL A 131 -42.37 23.41 -9.13
C VAL A 131 -40.94 22.87 -9.28
N GLN A 132 -40.56 21.85 -8.50
CA GLN A 132 -39.24 21.23 -8.60
C GLN A 132 -39.00 20.56 -9.96
N ALA A 133 -40.03 19.95 -10.52
CA ALA A 133 -39.98 19.34 -11.86
C ALA A 133 -40.05 20.38 -13.00
N GLY A 134 -40.25 21.67 -12.70
CA GLY A 134 -40.43 22.72 -13.70
C GLY A 134 -41.70 22.57 -14.56
N ALA A 135 -42.71 21.85 -14.05
CA ALA A 135 -43.90 21.45 -14.80
C ALA A 135 -45.18 21.98 -14.14
N ALA A 136 -45.41 23.29 -14.24
CA ALA A 136 -46.47 24.02 -13.51
C ALA A 136 -47.93 23.59 -13.80
N LEU A 137 -48.18 22.78 -14.82
CA LEU A 137 -49.52 22.30 -15.20
C LEU A 137 -49.55 20.79 -15.56
N ALA A 138 -48.55 20.02 -15.13
CA ALA A 138 -48.54 18.59 -15.42
C ALA A 138 -49.67 17.87 -14.67
N PRO A 139 -50.36 16.92 -15.31
CA PRO A 139 -51.32 16.09 -14.60
C PRO A 139 -50.58 15.24 -13.54
N PRO A 140 -51.23 14.95 -12.39
CA PRO A 140 -50.56 14.30 -11.27
C PRO A 140 -49.98 12.92 -11.63
N GLN A 141 -50.56 12.24 -12.63
CA GLN A 141 -50.04 10.97 -13.14
C GLN A 141 -48.67 11.12 -13.81
N ASP A 142 -48.43 12.23 -14.52
CA ASP A 142 -47.15 12.47 -15.19
C ASP A 142 -46.08 12.89 -14.18
N LEU A 143 -46.45 13.69 -13.16
CA LEU A 143 -45.57 14.00 -12.03
C LEU A 143 -45.17 12.72 -11.27
N ALA A 144 -46.12 11.83 -11.01
CA ALA A 144 -45.85 10.55 -10.34
C ALA A 144 -44.92 9.66 -11.16
N ARG A 145 -45.13 9.55 -12.49
CA ARG A 145 -44.22 8.81 -13.39
C ARG A 145 -42.82 9.41 -13.40
N GLY A 146 -42.71 10.73 -13.47
CA GLY A 146 -41.43 11.44 -13.40
C GLY A 146 -40.72 11.16 -12.07
N PHE A 147 -41.45 11.22 -10.96
CA PHE A 147 -40.91 10.92 -9.63
C PHE A 147 -40.39 9.47 -9.52
N VAL A 148 -41.18 8.48 -9.97
CA VAL A 148 -40.76 7.06 -9.97
C VAL A 148 -39.53 6.86 -10.86
N ARG A 149 -39.47 7.52 -12.02
CA ARG A 149 -38.30 7.46 -12.91
C ARG A 149 -37.07 8.04 -12.22
N LEU A 150 -37.18 9.22 -11.60
CA LEU A 150 -36.07 9.84 -10.86
C LEU A 150 -35.60 8.97 -9.68
N GLN A 151 -36.54 8.32 -8.97
CA GLN A 151 -36.22 7.35 -7.93
C GLN A 151 -35.43 6.14 -8.48
N ALA A 152 -35.83 5.62 -9.64
CA ALA A 152 -35.11 4.53 -10.29
C ALA A 152 -33.70 4.97 -10.73
N GLU A 153 -33.57 6.15 -11.34
CA GLU A 153 -32.28 6.73 -11.75
C GLU A 153 -31.37 6.98 -10.54
N LEU A 154 -31.90 7.46 -9.41
CA LEU A 154 -31.17 7.64 -8.17
C LEU A 154 -30.63 6.30 -7.64
N ALA A 155 -31.50 5.29 -7.54
CA ALA A 155 -31.10 3.96 -7.07
C ALA A 155 -30.04 3.31 -7.99
N GLU A 156 -30.16 3.51 -9.30
CA GLU A 156 -29.19 3.02 -10.27
C GLU A 156 -27.83 3.69 -10.11
N THR A 157 -27.81 5.02 -9.92
CA THR A 157 -26.55 5.76 -9.70
C THR A 157 -25.89 5.39 -8.38
N ASP A 158 -26.66 5.21 -7.30
CA ASP A 158 -26.14 4.71 -6.01
C ASP A 158 -25.51 3.32 -6.15
N LEU A 159 -26.17 2.42 -6.89
CA LEU A 159 -25.62 1.10 -7.18
C LEU A 159 -24.32 1.21 -7.99
N MET A 160 -24.28 2.06 -9.02
CA MET A 160 -23.06 2.29 -9.82
C MET A 160 -21.91 2.82 -8.97
N ILE A 161 -22.17 3.76 -8.05
CA ILE A 161 -21.16 4.27 -7.11
C ILE A 161 -20.61 3.14 -6.25
N SER A 162 -21.48 2.33 -5.65
CA SER A 162 -21.05 1.19 -4.81
C SER A 162 -20.18 0.18 -5.58
N ARG A 163 -20.51 -0.06 -6.86
CA ARG A 163 -19.74 -0.94 -7.73
C ARG A 163 -18.38 -0.35 -8.09
N LEU A 164 -18.33 0.94 -8.40
CA LEU A 164 -17.08 1.65 -8.69
C LEU A 164 -16.16 1.66 -7.48
N ASP A 165 -16.70 1.84 -6.28
CA ASP A 165 -15.92 1.76 -5.04
C ASP A 165 -15.31 0.38 -4.81
N LEU A 166 -16.05 -0.69 -5.09
CA LEU A 166 -15.52 -2.05 -5.01
C LEU A 166 -14.40 -2.26 -6.03
N LEU A 167 -14.62 -1.84 -7.29
CA LEU A 167 -13.60 -1.96 -8.34
C LEU A 167 -12.35 -1.16 -7.99
N ARG A 168 -12.51 0.06 -7.48
CA ARG A 168 -11.40 0.90 -7.03
C ARG A 168 -10.58 0.20 -5.96
N ARG A 169 -11.22 -0.32 -4.90
CA ARG A 169 -10.51 -1.06 -3.83
C ARG A 169 -9.77 -2.28 -4.38
N HIS A 170 -10.36 -2.99 -5.34
CA HIS A 170 -9.70 -4.12 -5.97
C HIS A 170 -8.47 -3.69 -6.77
N VAL A 171 -8.58 -2.65 -7.61
CA VAL A 171 -7.44 -2.11 -8.36
C VAL A 171 -6.35 -1.60 -7.43
N ASP A 172 -6.71 -0.90 -6.35
CA ASP A 172 -5.76 -0.43 -5.34
C ASP A 172 -5.02 -1.63 -4.70
N SER A 173 -5.74 -2.71 -4.35
CA SER A 173 -5.12 -3.91 -3.79
C SER A 173 -4.19 -4.64 -4.76
N GLU A 174 -4.57 -4.73 -6.05
CA GLU A 174 -3.71 -5.32 -7.08
C GLU A 174 -2.48 -4.46 -7.36
N ALA A 175 -2.62 -3.14 -7.31
CA ALA A 175 -1.51 -2.20 -7.44
C ALA A 175 -0.52 -2.34 -6.28
N ASP A 176 -1.01 -2.48 -5.05
CA ASP A 176 -0.17 -2.72 -3.87
C ASP A 176 0.57 -4.06 -3.97
N LEU A 177 -0.13 -5.13 -4.37
CA LEU A 177 0.49 -6.45 -4.60
C LEU A 177 1.57 -6.39 -5.68
N ALA A 178 1.30 -5.71 -6.80
CA ALA A 178 2.27 -5.53 -7.87
C ALA A 178 3.48 -4.70 -7.41
N ALA A 179 3.26 -3.66 -6.62
CA ALA A 179 4.32 -2.83 -6.04
C ALA A 179 5.21 -3.65 -5.10
N ASP A 180 4.62 -4.49 -4.26
CA ASP A 180 5.37 -5.37 -3.36
C ASP A 180 6.15 -6.46 -4.12
N ALA A 181 5.56 -7.05 -5.16
CA ALA A 181 6.27 -7.97 -6.04
C ALA A 181 7.47 -7.31 -6.73
N LEU A 182 7.30 -6.07 -7.20
CA LEU A 182 8.38 -5.30 -7.82
C LEU A 182 9.51 -5.02 -6.82
N ARG A 183 9.18 -4.60 -5.60
CA ARG A 183 10.16 -4.40 -4.52
C ARG A 183 10.90 -5.70 -4.20
N ALA A 184 10.19 -6.82 -4.17
CA ALA A 184 10.79 -8.13 -3.93
C ALA A 184 11.79 -8.49 -5.05
N TRP A 185 11.47 -8.27 -6.31
CA TRP A 185 12.40 -8.52 -7.43
C TRP A 185 13.57 -7.55 -7.49
N GLN A 186 13.38 -6.31 -7.04
CA GLN A 186 14.46 -5.33 -6.94
C GLN A 186 15.36 -5.56 -5.71
N SER A 187 14.97 -6.48 -4.81
CA SER A 187 15.79 -6.84 -3.66
C SER A 187 17.10 -7.51 -4.08
N ASP A 188 18.11 -7.38 -3.23
CA ASP A 188 19.46 -7.90 -3.49
C ASP A 188 19.52 -9.43 -3.64
N ARG A 189 18.43 -10.16 -3.32
CA ARG A 189 18.30 -11.61 -3.55
C ARG A 189 18.25 -11.98 -5.03
N PHE A 190 17.74 -11.09 -5.88
CA PHE A 190 17.61 -11.33 -7.32
C PHE A 190 18.64 -10.54 -8.14
N LYS A 191 19.48 -9.73 -7.48
CA LYS A 191 20.63 -9.11 -8.14
C LYS A 191 21.76 -10.14 -8.23
N PRO A 192 22.44 -10.23 -9.38
CA PRO A 192 23.65 -11.05 -9.47
C PRO A 192 24.68 -10.53 -8.46
N LEU A 193 25.36 -11.42 -7.75
CA LEU A 193 26.41 -11.02 -6.80
C LEU A 193 27.41 -10.11 -7.52
N PRO A 194 27.83 -9.00 -6.89
CA PRO A 194 28.91 -8.19 -7.43
C PRO A 194 30.15 -9.09 -7.57
N ASP A 195 30.79 -9.06 -8.74
CA ASP A 195 31.88 -9.95 -9.17
C ASP A 195 31.52 -11.35 -9.71
N SER A 196 30.26 -11.78 -9.75
CA SER A 196 29.88 -13.06 -10.38
C SER A 196 30.34 -13.20 -11.84
N ALA A 197 30.24 -12.12 -12.63
CA ALA A 197 30.74 -12.09 -14.00
C ALA A 197 32.27 -12.21 -14.10
N ARG A 198 33.01 -11.56 -13.18
CA ARG A 198 34.48 -11.66 -13.11
C ARG A 198 34.92 -13.06 -12.71
N GLN A 199 34.29 -13.63 -11.68
CA GLN A 199 34.54 -15.00 -11.24
C GLN A 199 34.24 -16.02 -12.34
N ASN A 200 33.16 -15.84 -13.10
CA ASN A 200 32.83 -16.72 -14.23
C ASN A 200 33.91 -16.67 -15.32
N LEU A 201 34.39 -15.47 -15.69
CA LEU A 201 35.48 -15.31 -16.64
C LEU A 201 36.79 -15.95 -16.15
N ASP A 202 37.12 -15.80 -14.87
CA ASP A 202 38.31 -16.42 -14.28
C ASP A 202 38.19 -17.94 -14.23
N LEU A 203 37.01 -18.48 -13.91
CA LEU A 203 36.73 -19.92 -14.01
C LEU A 203 36.84 -20.42 -15.45
N GLN A 204 36.30 -19.70 -16.43
CA GLN A 204 36.44 -20.06 -17.85
C GLN A 204 37.90 -20.07 -18.29
N ARG A 205 38.71 -19.10 -17.86
CA ARG A 205 40.16 -19.07 -18.13
C ARG A 205 40.87 -20.25 -17.50
N LYS A 206 40.58 -20.56 -16.23
CA LYS A 206 41.14 -21.73 -15.53
C LYS A 206 40.75 -23.04 -16.20
N ILE A 207 39.49 -23.20 -16.59
CA ILE A 207 39.00 -24.38 -17.32
C ILE A 207 39.75 -24.54 -18.64
N LYS A 208 39.91 -23.47 -19.42
CA LYS A 208 40.69 -23.52 -20.67
C LYS A 208 42.14 -23.91 -20.43
N ALA A 209 42.78 -23.38 -19.38
CA ALA A 209 44.16 -23.73 -19.03
C ALA A 209 44.29 -25.19 -18.60
N LEU A 210 43.38 -25.68 -17.73
CA LEU A 210 43.34 -27.09 -17.31
C LEU A 210 43.01 -28.03 -18.47
N HIS A 211 42.14 -27.62 -19.40
CA HIS A 211 41.84 -28.40 -20.60
C HIS A 211 43.06 -28.51 -21.51
N ALA A 212 43.80 -27.41 -21.71
CA ALA A 212 45.07 -27.44 -22.45
C ALA A 212 46.10 -28.35 -21.77
N GLN A 213 46.19 -28.32 -20.43
CA GLN A 213 47.05 -29.23 -19.66
C GLN A 213 46.59 -30.69 -19.75
N LEU A 214 45.28 -30.96 -19.78
CA LEU A 214 44.75 -32.31 -19.96
C LEU A 214 45.08 -32.88 -21.34
N VAL A 215 44.98 -32.06 -22.39
CA VAL A 215 45.39 -32.46 -23.75
C VAL A 215 46.89 -32.70 -23.79
N ASP A 216 47.70 -31.81 -23.23
CA ASP A 216 49.16 -31.99 -23.15
C ASP A 216 49.55 -33.23 -22.32
N LEU A 217 48.87 -33.51 -21.20
CA LEU A 217 49.10 -34.72 -20.40
C LEU A 217 48.62 -35.99 -21.11
N LYS A 218 47.53 -35.91 -21.89
CA LYS A 218 47.04 -37.02 -22.72
C LYS A 218 48.00 -37.30 -23.88
N ASP A 219 48.55 -36.27 -24.50
CA ASP A 219 49.52 -36.37 -25.59
C ASP A 219 50.92 -36.76 -25.07
N ARG A 220 51.24 -36.41 -23.81
CA ARG A 220 52.39 -36.90 -23.02
C ARG A 220 52.14 -38.22 -22.31
N ALA A 221 50.99 -38.86 -22.52
CA ALA A 221 50.74 -40.22 -22.08
C ALA A 221 51.11 -41.32 -23.10
N PRO A 222 52.23 -41.26 -23.88
CA PRO A 222 52.89 -42.49 -24.25
C PRO A 222 53.80 -42.93 -23.09
N VAL A 223 53.67 -44.19 -22.70
CA VAL A 223 54.52 -45.00 -21.80
C VAL A 223 53.98 -45.32 -20.39
N ALA A 224 53.14 -44.49 -19.75
CA ALA A 224 52.60 -44.85 -18.41
C ALA A 224 51.34 -45.75 -18.43
N ALA A 225 50.77 -46.03 -19.61
CA ALA A 225 49.58 -46.87 -19.77
C ALA A 225 49.88 -48.32 -20.21
N ARG A 226 51.13 -48.80 -20.05
CA ARG A 226 51.36 -50.24 -19.93
C ARG A 226 51.10 -50.62 -18.47
N LYS A 227 49.82 -50.79 -18.13
CA LYS A 227 49.49 -51.69 -17.02
C LYS A 227 50.15 -53.03 -17.38
N PRO A 228 50.95 -53.67 -16.51
CA PRO A 228 51.35 -55.04 -16.78
C PRO A 228 50.05 -55.81 -17.00
N HIS A 229 49.99 -56.58 -18.08
CA HIS A 229 48.88 -57.50 -18.27
C HIS A 229 48.88 -58.43 -17.07
N LEU A 230 47.99 -58.17 -16.09
CA LEU A 230 47.70 -59.12 -15.01
C LEU A 230 47.29 -60.41 -15.71
N THR A 231 48.18 -61.39 -15.72
CA THR A 231 47.86 -62.73 -16.21
C THR A 231 46.94 -63.39 -15.19
N VAL A 232 46.09 -64.31 -15.66
CA VAL A 232 45.21 -65.08 -14.76
C VAL A 232 46.00 -65.77 -13.65
N GLU A 233 47.25 -66.14 -13.93
CA GLU A 233 48.20 -66.70 -12.97
C GLU A 233 48.53 -65.75 -11.81
N ASP A 234 48.68 -64.44 -12.07
CA ASP A 234 48.92 -63.45 -11.03
C ASP A 234 47.68 -63.26 -10.14
N ALA A 235 46.49 -63.26 -10.73
CA ALA A 235 45.23 -63.17 -9.99
C ALA A 235 44.99 -64.41 -9.10
N VAL A 236 45.30 -65.61 -9.62
CA VAL A 236 45.22 -66.86 -8.84
C VAL A 236 46.22 -66.86 -7.69
N ARG A 237 47.42 -66.31 -7.89
CA ARG A 237 48.42 -66.18 -6.83
C ARG A 237 47.97 -65.22 -5.74
N GLU A 238 47.45 -64.05 -6.12
CA GLU A 238 46.89 -63.10 -5.15
C GLU A 238 45.69 -63.69 -4.39
N GLU A 239 44.82 -64.46 -5.07
CA GLU A 239 43.72 -65.18 -4.42
C GLU A 239 44.25 -66.20 -3.39
N GLN A 240 45.28 -66.96 -3.72
CA GLN A 240 45.91 -67.92 -2.80
C GLN A 240 46.55 -67.22 -1.60
N ASP A 241 47.21 -66.07 -1.81
CA ASP A 241 47.81 -65.29 -0.73
C ASP A 241 46.74 -64.70 0.20
N ILE A 242 45.60 -64.26 -0.35
CA ILE A 242 44.46 -63.77 0.43
C ILE A 242 43.83 -64.91 1.25
N LEU A 243 43.64 -66.09 0.66
CA LEU A 243 43.11 -67.25 1.36
C LEU A 243 44.04 -67.69 2.50
N ALA A 244 45.36 -67.65 2.29
CA ALA A 244 46.34 -67.93 3.33
C ALA A 244 46.28 -66.90 4.48
N LEU A 245 46.11 -65.61 4.15
CA LEU A 245 45.96 -64.56 5.15
C LEU A 245 44.65 -64.69 5.94
N LEU A 246 43.55 -65.09 5.31
CA LEU A 246 42.28 -65.35 5.98
C LEU A 246 42.39 -66.52 6.95
N ALA A 247 42.99 -67.65 6.52
CA ALA A 247 43.23 -68.78 7.41
C ALA A 247 44.13 -68.40 8.60
N ARG A 248 45.16 -67.57 8.37
CA ARG A 248 46.01 -67.03 9.44
C ARG A 248 45.22 -66.13 10.39
N SER A 249 44.30 -65.31 9.86
CA SER A 249 43.43 -64.45 10.68
C SER A 249 42.49 -65.29 11.55
N GLU A 250 41.88 -66.34 10.99
CA GLU A 250 41.02 -67.27 11.75
C GLU A 250 41.79 -67.99 12.85
N GLU A 251 43.03 -68.43 12.58
CA GLU A 251 43.91 -69.02 13.58
C GLU A 251 44.23 -68.01 14.70
N LEU A 252 44.56 -66.77 14.35
CA LEU A 252 44.78 -65.71 15.35
C LEU A 252 43.51 -65.37 16.14
N GLU A 253 42.34 -65.37 15.51
CA GLU A 253 41.07 -65.17 16.20
C GLU A 253 40.73 -66.34 17.12
N ALA A 254 41.02 -67.58 16.73
CA ALA A 254 40.92 -68.76 17.61
C ALA A 254 41.86 -68.63 18.82
N HIS A 255 43.08 -68.13 18.61
CA HIS A 255 44.01 -67.87 19.70
C HIS A 255 43.48 -66.75 20.62
N ILE A 256 43.01 -65.62 20.07
CA ILE A 256 42.44 -64.51 20.84
C ILE A 256 41.19 -64.95 21.62
N THR A 257 40.33 -65.78 21.03
CA THR A 257 39.14 -66.29 21.72
C THR A 257 39.47 -67.27 22.84
N ALA A 258 40.55 -68.06 22.71
CA ALA A 258 41.09 -68.84 23.82
C ALA A 258 41.60 -67.95 24.96
N PHE A 259 42.21 -66.80 24.64
CA PHE A 259 42.64 -65.81 25.64
C PHE A 259 41.49 -64.95 26.21
N ARG A 260 40.33 -64.83 25.53
CA ARG A 260 39.13 -64.15 26.07
C ARG A 260 38.45 -64.88 27.24
N ARG A 261 38.81 -66.14 27.48
CA ARG A 261 38.39 -66.89 28.68
C ARG A 261 39.28 -66.64 29.90
N LEU A 262 40.35 -65.84 29.76
CA LEU A 262 41.07 -65.29 30.89
C LEU A 262 40.50 -63.89 31.19
N PRO A 263 40.23 -63.54 32.46
CA PRO A 263 39.84 -62.17 32.83
C PRO A 263 40.88 -61.17 32.32
N CYS A 264 40.48 -60.23 31.47
CA CYS A 264 41.36 -59.19 30.91
C CYS A 264 41.88 -58.19 31.95
N GLU A 265 41.43 -58.29 33.20
CA GLU A 265 41.78 -57.40 34.31
C GLU A 265 42.64 -58.17 35.33
N ILE A 266 43.91 -57.78 35.48
CA ILE A 266 44.84 -58.35 36.48
C ILE A 266 44.29 -58.18 37.92
N GLY A 267 43.39 -57.21 38.14
CA GLY A 267 42.70 -56.99 39.41
C GLY A 267 41.70 -58.09 39.76
N GLU A 268 40.79 -58.43 38.85
CA GLU A 268 39.74 -59.43 39.10
C GLU A 268 40.32 -60.84 39.32
N ALA A 269 41.39 -61.19 38.60
CA ALA A 269 42.10 -62.45 38.81
C ALA A 269 42.81 -62.51 40.18
N LYS A 270 43.27 -61.37 40.72
CA LYS A 270 43.83 -61.31 42.08
C LYS A 270 42.74 -61.43 43.13
N ASP A 271 41.60 -60.78 42.91
CA ASP A 271 40.46 -60.83 43.82
C ASP A 271 39.89 -62.26 43.92
N GLU A 272 39.79 -62.99 42.80
CA GLU A 272 39.35 -64.38 42.79
C GLU A 272 40.35 -65.33 43.47
N VAL A 273 41.66 -65.11 43.28
CA VAL A 273 42.71 -65.88 43.97
C VAL A 273 42.72 -65.59 45.48
N ASP A 274 42.54 -64.33 45.89
CA ASP A 274 42.48 -63.97 47.31
C ASP A 274 41.17 -64.43 47.97
N ALA A 275 40.06 -64.47 47.23
CA ALA A 275 38.82 -65.11 47.66
C ALA A 275 39.02 -66.61 47.89
N LEU A 276 39.61 -67.34 46.95
CA LEU A 276 39.91 -68.77 47.08
C LEU A 276 40.91 -69.05 48.23
N ARG A 277 41.91 -68.18 48.42
CA ARG A 277 42.83 -68.26 49.57
C ARG A 277 42.14 -67.99 50.90
N SER A 278 41.17 -67.09 50.92
CA SER A 278 40.36 -66.84 52.13
C SER A 278 39.46 -68.04 52.47
N GLN A 279 38.88 -68.70 51.47
CA GLN A 279 38.12 -69.94 51.64
C GLN A 279 39.00 -71.10 52.11
N LEU A 280 40.22 -71.25 51.56
CA LEU A 280 41.18 -72.25 52.03
C LEU A 280 41.61 -72.01 53.48
N ARG A 281 41.86 -70.76 53.87
CA ARG A 281 42.15 -70.40 55.27
C ARG A 281 40.96 -70.65 56.19
N HIS A 282 39.74 -70.43 55.71
CA HIS A 282 38.55 -70.72 56.48
C HIS A 282 38.37 -72.24 56.68
N LEU A 283 38.59 -73.03 55.63
CA LEU A 283 38.55 -74.49 55.70
C LEU A 283 39.68 -75.06 56.57
N SER A 284 40.88 -74.48 56.55
CA SER A 284 41.96 -74.90 57.43
C SER A 284 41.63 -74.59 58.90
N LEU A 285 41.04 -73.42 59.19
CA LEU A 285 40.58 -73.09 60.54
C LEU A 285 39.41 -73.96 61.01
N GLN A 286 38.54 -74.41 60.10
CA GLN A 286 37.49 -75.39 60.42
C GLN A 286 38.06 -76.78 60.68
N LEU A 287 39.13 -77.19 59.97
CA LEU A 287 39.85 -78.43 60.24
C LEU A 287 40.57 -78.39 61.59
N ASP A 288 41.22 -77.28 61.93
CA ASP A 288 41.92 -77.09 63.21
C ASP A 288 40.97 -76.95 64.42
N ALA A 289 39.69 -76.62 64.20
CA ALA A 289 38.66 -76.59 65.24
C ALA A 289 37.95 -77.95 65.46
N ILE A 290 38.24 -78.95 64.62
CA ILE A 290 37.65 -80.30 64.65
C ILE A 290 38.70 -81.36 65.10
N SER A 291 39.96 -80.96 65.34
CA SER A 291 40.97 -81.74 66.09
C SER A 291 41.11 -81.24 67.52
#